data_AF-A0A1F8C1G4-F1
#
_entry.id   AF-A0A1F8C1G4-F1
#
_cell.length_a   1.000
_cell.length_b   1.000
_cell.length_c   1.000
_cell.angle_alpha   90.00
_cell.angle_beta   90.00
_cell.angle_gamma   90.00
#
_symmetry.space_group_name_H-M   'P 1'
#
loop_
_entity.id
_entity.type
_entity.pdbx_description
1 polymer ?
#
loop_
_entity_poly.entity_id
_entity_poly.type
_entity_poly.pdbx_seq_one_letter_code
_entity_poly.pdbx_strand_id
1 'polypeptide(L)'
;MRKAGFTLPELIVVIGIVLALFGIAAVNLVGVQRRSYLDTTVSKLLIDIKQQQTRAMAGDTQDGDQQGDFGIYFEANKYTFFDGFEVMLDPSVSISSVGFPGSTLVFEKITGEVVGFTAGADFVSISDSASGLSKTIRLNRFGSINVE
;
A
#
# COMPACT_ATOMS: atom_id res chain seq x y z
N MET A 1 -12.43 -44.45 -45.07
CA MET A 1 -11.80 -43.55 -44.08
C MET A 1 -11.93 -44.18 -42.69
N ARG A 2 -10.82 -44.54 -42.05
CA ARG A 2 -10.81 -45.11 -40.69
C ARG A 2 -11.00 -43.95 -39.70
N LYS A 3 -12.06 -43.96 -38.89
CA LYS A 3 -12.20 -43.02 -37.78
C LYS A 3 -11.25 -43.45 -36.67
N ALA A 4 -10.20 -42.67 -36.41
CA ALA A 4 -9.36 -42.84 -35.24
C ALA A 4 -10.14 -42.34 -34.02
N GLY A 5 -10.54 -43.25 -33.13
CA GLY A 5 -11.16 -42.92 -31.85
C GLY A 5 -10.11 -42.91 -30.74
N PHE A 6 -10.23 -41.98 -29.80
CA PHE A 6 -9.41 -41.97 -28.59
C PHE A 6 -9.73 -43.19 -27.73
N THR A 7 -8.70 -43.80 -27.16
CA THR A 7 -8.87 -44.88 -26.18
C THR A 7 -9.23 -44.29 -24.81
N LEU A 8 -10.04 -45.01 -24.03
CA LEU A 8 -10.36 -44.65 -22.64
C LEU A 8 -9.11 -44.28 -21.81
N PRO A 9 -8.00 -45.05 -21.84
CA PRO A 9 -6.79 -44.67 -21.12
C PRO A 9 -6.16 -43.36 -21.62
N GLU A 10 -6.16 -43.07 -22.93
CA GLU A 10 -5.66 -41.79 -23.45
C GLU A 10 -6.48 -40.61 -22.95
N LEU A 11 -7.81 -40.75 -22.88
CA LEU A 11 -8.68 -39.70 -22.37
C LEU A 11 -8.38 -39.39 -20.90
N ILE A 12 -8.16 -40.43 -20.08
CA ILE A 12 -7.83 -40.27 -18.66
C ILE A 12 -6.48 -39.56 -18.49
N VAL A 13 -5.48 -39.93 -19.29
CA VAL A 13 -4.16 -39.28 -19.27
C VAL A 13 -4.26 -37.81 -19.66
N VAL A 14 -5.01 -37.48 -20.72
CA VAL A 14 -5.18 -36.08 -21.17
C VAL A 14 -5.90 -35.24 -20.10
N ILE A 15 -6.98 -35.76 -19.51
CA ILE A 15 -7.69 -35.07 -18.42
C ILE A 15 -6.77 -34.87 -17.21
N GLY A 16 -5.96 -35.88 -16.87
CA GLY A 16 -4.98 -35.78 -15.78
C GLY A 16 -3.94 -34.69 -16.03
N ILE A 17 -3.42 -34.59 -17.26
CA ILE A 17 -2.48 -33.53 -17.64
C ILE A 17 -3.14 -32.15 -17.57
N VAL A 18 -4.37 -32.01 -18.08
CA VAL A 18 -5.12 -30.74 -18.04
C VAL A 18 -5.35 -30.30 -16.60
N LEU A 19 -5.80 -31.20 -15.71
CA LEU A 19 -6.03 -30.88 -14.30
C LEU A 19 -4.74 -30.50 -13.57
N ALA A 20 -3.63 -31.19 -13.85
CA ALA A 20 -2.33 -30.84 -13.28
C ALA A 20 -1.89 -29.43 -13.70
N LEU A 21 -2.06 -29.07 -14.97
CA LEU A 21 -1.74 -27.73 -15.48
C LEU A 21 -2.63 -26.66 -14.85
N PHE A 22 -3.94 -26.92 -14.70
CA PHE A 22 -4.86 -26.00 -14.01
C PHE A 22 -4.48 -25.80 -12.54
N GLY A 23 -4.06 -26.85 -11.84
CA GLY A 23 -3.59 -26.77 -10.46
C GLY A 23 -2.40 -25.82 -10.32
N ILE A 24 -1.40 -25.96 -11.19
CA ILE A 24 -0.20 -25.09 -11.19
C ILE A 24 -0.58 -23.63 -11.53
N ALA A 25 -1.45 -23.42 -12.52
CA ALA A 25 -1.89 -22.09 -12.91
C ALA A 25 -2.66 -21.38 -11.78
N ALA A 26 -3.52 -22.09 -11.06
CA ALA A 26 -4.29 -21.54 -9.95
C ALA A 26 -3.41 -21.08 -8.78
N VAL A 27 -2.41 -21.89 -8.41
CA VAL A 27 -1.45 -21.54 -7.33
C VAL A 27 -0.64 -20.29 -7.68
N ASN A 28 -0.19 -20.19 -8.94
CA ASN A 28 0.55 -19.01 -9.41
C ASN A 28 -0.30 -17.73 -9.40
N LEU A 29 -1.58 -17.81 -9.76
CA LEU A 29 -2.45 -16.63 -9.85
C LEU A 29 -2.75 -16.00 -8.48
N VAL A 30 -2.97 -16.82 -7.45
CA VAL A 30 -3.27 -16.33 -6.09
C VAL A 30 -2.10 -15.55 -5.49
N GLY A 31 -0.85 -15.96 -5.78
CA GLY A 31 0.35 -15.24 -5.34
C GLY A 31 0.51 -13.87 -6.00
N VAL A 32 0.19 -13.76 -7.30
CA VAL A 32 0.30 -12.50 -8.06
C VAL A 32 -0.73 -11.47 -7.57
N GLN A 33 -1.96 -11.89 -7.30
CA GLN A 33 -3.02 -10.98 -6.86
C GLN A 33 -2.71 -10.34 -5.50
N ARG A 34 -2.15 -11.10 -4.55
CA ARG A 34 -1.85 -10.61 -3.19
C ARG A 34 -0.75 -9.55 -3.16
N ARG A 35 0.32 -9.76 -3.93
CA ARG A 35 1.40 -8.77 -4.07
C ARG A 35 0.89 -7.45 -4.68
N SER A 36 -0.05 -7.54 -5.62
CA SER A 36 -0.66 -6.36 -6.24
C SER A 36 -1.41 -5.48 -5.24
N TYR A 37 -2.05 -6.05 -4.21
CA TYR A 37 -2.78 -5.26 -3.20
C TYR A 37 -1.82 -4.43 -2.33
N LEU A 38 -0.77 -5.05 -1.78
CA LEU A 38 0.23 -4.33 -0.99
C LEU A 38 0.91 -3.23 -1.81
N ASP A 39 1.32 -3.54 -3.05
CA ASP A 39 1.96 -2.56 -3.94
C ASP A 39 1.02 -1.39 -4.27
N THR A 40 -0.27 -1.66 -4.46
CA THR A 40 -1.29 -0.62 -4.72
C THR A 40 -1.51 0.25 -3.49
N THR A 41 -1.62 -0.34 -2.30
CA THR A 41 -1.80 0.42 -1.05
C THR A 41 -0.61 1.31 -0.76
N VAL A 42 0.62 0.80 -0.93
CA VAL A 42 1.85 1.60 -0.76
C VAL A 42 1.92 2.73 -1.79
N SER A 43 1.58 2.44 -3.06
CA SER A 43 1.56 3.46 -4.11
C SER A 43 0.53 4.55 -3.84
N LYS A 44 -0.66 4.17 -3.37
CA LYS A 44 -1.72 5.11 -2.98
C LYS A 44 -1.28 5.99 -1.82
N LEU A 45 -0.74 5.38 -0.76
CA LEU A 45 -0.24 6.15 0.38
C LEU A 45 0.89 7.11 -0.03
N LEU A 46 1.78 6.71 -0.93
CA LEU A 46 2.83 7.57 -1.46
C LEU A 46 2.27 8.79 -2.21
N ILE A 47 1.24 8.58 -3.04
CA ILE A 47 0.53 9.65 -3.74
C ILE A 47 -0.12 10.60 -2.75
N ASP A 48 -0.81 10.06 -1.75
CA ASP A 48 -1.52 10.84 -0.73
C ASP A 48 -0.55 11.67 0.13
N ILE A 49 0.58 11.09 0.54
CA ILE A 49 1.67 11.81 1.23
C ILE A 49 2.16 12.99 0.39
N LYS A 50 2.47 12.76 -0.90
CA LYS A 50 2.92 13.82 -1.81
C LYS A 50 1.86 14.88 -2.03
N GLN A 51 0.59 14.48 -2.08
CA GLN A 51 -0.53 15.40 -2.22
C GLN A 51 -0.64 16.31 -0.99
N GLN A 52 -0.55 15.74 0.22
CA GLN A 52 -0.55 16.54 1.45
C GLN A 52 0.66 17.48 1.52
N GLN A 53 1.85 17.01 1.14
CA GLN A 53 3.04 17.87 1.05
C GLN A 53 2.84 19.02 0.04
N THR A 54 2.27 18.73 -1.13
CA THR A 54 2.03 19.73 -2.17
C THR A 54 1.00 20.76 -1.72
N ARG A 55 -0.07 20.33 -1.03
CA ARG A 55 -1.07 21.23 -0.43
C ARG A 55 -0.43 22.12 0.65
N ALA A 56 0.48 21.57 1.45
CA ALA A 56 1.25 22.33 2.44
C ALA A 56 2.09 23.44 1.81
N MET A 57 2.78 23.13 0.72
CA MET A 57 3.57 24.12 -0.03
C MET A 57 2.71 25.16 -0.74
N ALA A 58 1.53 24.76 -1.23
CA ALA A 58 0.57 25.68 -1.86
C ALA A 58 -0.12 26.62 -0.86
N GLY A 59 -0.03 26.32 0.44
CA GLY A 59 -0.66 27.13 1.50
C GLY A 59 -2.18 27.10 1.45
N ASP A 60 -2.77 25.97 1.05
CA ASP A 60 -4.22 25.80 0.89
C ASP A 60 -4.97 25.94 2.23
N THR A 61 -5.39 27.16 2.56
CA THR A 61 -6.21 27.41 3.75
C THR A 61 -7.65 27.05 3.44
N GLN A 62 -8.01 25.77 3.62
CA GLN A 62 -9.42 25.41 3.68
C GLN A 62 -10.05 26.05 4.93
N ASP A 63 -11.00 26.95 4.68
CA ASP A 63 -11.93 27.64 5.56
C ASP A 63 -11.76 27.48 7.09
N GLY A 64 -11.35 28.57 7.74
CA GLY A 64 -11.71 28.87 9.12
C GLY A 64 -10.64 28.61 10.19
N ASP A 65 -9.88 29.66 10.51
CA ASP A 65 -9.27 30.07 11.79
C ASP A 65 -8.58 29.03 12.73
N GLN A 66 -8.41 27.80 12.30
CA GLN A 66 -7.34 26.94 12.78
C GLN A 66 -6.30 26.92 11.68
N GLN A 67 -5.07 27.25 12.06
CA GLN A 67 -3.89 27.18 11.23
C GLN A 67 -3.66 25.69 10.88
N GLY A 68 -4.48 25.12 9.99
CA GLY A 68 -4.55 23.68 9.75
C GLY A 68 -3.22 23.21 9.21
N ASP A 69 -2.52 22.42 10.01
CA ASP A 69 -1.33 21.72 9.56
C ASP A 69 -1.75 20.66 8.53
N PHE A 70 -0.94 20.46 7.49
CA PHE A 70 -1.21 19.42 6.50
C PHE A 70 -0.53 18.16 6.96
N GLY A 71 -1.30 17.10 7.13
CA GLY A 71 -0.75 15.88 7.72
C GLY A 71 -1.64 14.67 7.57
N ILE A 72 -1.08 13.55 7.99
CA ILE A 72 -1.69 12.24 7.97
C ILE A 72 -1.49 11.62 9.35
N TYR A 73 -2.60 11.25 9.98
CA TYR A 73 -2.63 10.42 11.16
C TYR A 73 -2.74 8.95 10.76
N PHE A 74 -1.87 8.11 11.32
CA PHE A 74 -1.81 6.69 10.98
C PHE A 74 -2.42 5.83 12.09
N GLU A 75 -3.29 4.91 11.67
CA GLU A 75 -3.89 3.88 12.52
C GLU A 75 -3.67 2.51 11.89
N ALA A 76 -3.92 1.43 12.63
CA ALA A 76 -3.62 0.07 12.15
C ALA A 76 -4.30 -0.26 10.80
N ASN A 77 -5.55 0.15 10.61
CA ASN A 77 -6.37 -0.25 9.45
C ASN A 77 -6.81 0.93 8.58
N LYS A 78 -6.36 2.14 8.90
CA LYS A 78 -6.74 3.36 8.18
C LYS A 78 -5.70 4.45 8.38
N TYR A 79 -5.77 5.47 7.55
CA TYR A 79 -5.11 6.74 7.80
C TYR A 79 -6.07 7.88 7.55
N THR A 80 -5.90 8.95 8.32
CA THR A 80 -6.83 10.08 8.34
C THR A 80 -6.07 11.35 8.04
N PHE A 81 -6.52 12.11 7.06
CA PHE A 81 -5.99 13.43 6.78
C PHE A 81 -6.49 14.43 7.82
N PHE A 82 -5.73 15.50 8.03
CA PHE A 82 -6.10 16.54 8.99
C PHE A 82 -7.39 17.30 8.61
N ASP A 83 -7.79 17.24 7.34
CA ASP A 83 -9.09 17.72 6.85
C ASP A 83 -10.28 16.80 7.23
N GLY A 84 -10.01 15.69 7.93
CA GLY A 84 -11.01 14.72 8.37
C GLY A 84 -11.32 13.62 7.35
N PHE A 85 -10.64 13.60 6.20
CA PHE A 85 -10.83 12.54 5.22
C PHE A 85 -10.13 11.24 5.65
N GLU A 86 -10.91 10.16 5.80
CA GLU A 86 -10.39 8.86 6.21
C GLU A 86 -10.24 7.92 5.00
N VAL A 87 -9.11 7.22 4.95
CA VAL A 87 -8.87 6.15 3.98
C VAL A 87 -8.71 4.83 4.70
N MET A 88 -9.68 3.93 4.49
CA MET A 88 -9.59 2.56 4.98
C MET A 88 -8.63 1.73 4.11
N LEU A 89 -7.81 0.93 4.76
CA LEU A 89 -6.95 -0.06 4.11
C LEU A 89 -7.75 -1.32 3.78
N ASP A 90 -7.21 -2.13 2.87
CA ASP A 90 -7.74 -3.46 2.62
C ASP A 90 -7.67 -4.31 3.91
N PRO A 91 -8.65 -5.18 4.22
CA PRO A 91 -8.65 -5.96 5.46
C PRO A 91 -7.41 -6.85 5.67
N SER A 92 -6.71 -7.25 4.61
CA SER A 92 -5.48 -8.03 4.75
C SER A 92 -4.25 -7.17 5.06
N VAL A 93 -4.33 -5.85 4.83
CA VAL A 93 -3.23 -4.90 4.92
C VAL A 93 -3.39 -4.01 6.15
N SER A 94 -2.32 -3.87 6.93
CA SER A 94 -2.29 -3.03 8.13
C SER A 94 -1.01 -2.22 8.22
N ILE A 95 -1.08 -1.04 8.82
CA ILE A 95 0.08 -0.28 9.26
C ILE A 95 0.64 -0.96 10.51
N SER A 96 1.85 -1.51 10.40
CA SER A 96 2.48 -2.33 11.43
C SER A 96 3.32 -1.51 12.41
N SER A 97 3.97 -0.44 11.92
CA SER A 97 4.74 0.47 12.76
C SER A 97 4.86 1.84 12.14
N VAL A 98 4.86 2.87 12.99
CA VAL A 98 5.04 4.27 12.60
C VAL A 98 6.13 4.87 13.48
N GLY A 99 7.16 5.42 12.86
CA GLY A 99 8.25 6.10 13.56
C GLY A 99 7.87 7.52 13.97
N PHE A 100 6.94 8.16 13.25
CA PHE A 100 6.62 9.56 13.47
C PHE A 100 6.04 9.82 14.88
N PRO A 101 6.40 10.95 15.51
CA PRO A 101 5.83 11.33 16.80
C PRO A 101 4.30 11.33 16.78
N GLY A 102 3.68 10.65 17.74
CA GLY A 102 2.22 10.54 17.82
C GLY A 102 1.56 9.74 16.70
N SER A 103 2.33 8.97 15.92
CA SER A 103 1.86 8.30 14.70
C SER A 103 1.31 9.27 13.65
N THR A 104 1.90 10.46 13.58
CA THR A 104 1.40 11.54 12.74
C THR A 104 2.51 12.15 11.90
N LEU A 105 2.31 12.16 10.59
CA LEU A 105 3.17 12.88 9.66
C LEU A 105 2.58 14.27 9.41
N VAL A 106 3.35 15.31 9.70
CA VAL A 106 2.93 16.70 9.53
C VAL A 106 3.92 17.43 8.63
N PHE A 107 3.41 18.24 7.71
CA PHE A 107 4.18 19.06 6.80
C PHE A 107 4.09 20.54 7.15
N GLU A 108 5.24 21.21 7.14
CA GLU A 108 5.34 22.65 7.33
C GLU A 108 4.80 23.39 6.11
N LYS A 109 4.07 24.47 6.36
CA LYS A 109 3.51 25.33 5.31
C LYS A 109 4.63 25.97 4.50
N ILE A 110 4.38 26.19 3.20
CA ILE A 110 5.30 26.83 2.26
C ILE A 110 6.53 25.97 1.92
N THR A 111 7.18 25.35 2.91
CA THR A 111 8.41 24.57 2.72
C THR A 111 8.13 23.10 2.38
N GLY A 112 7.03 22.53 2.89
CA GLY A 112 6.75 21.10 2.77
C GLY A 112 7.73 20.21 3.53
N GLU A 113 8.49 20.77 4.48
CA GLU A 113 9.37 20.00 5.37
C GLU A 113 8.55 19.19 6.38
N VAL A 114 9.10 18.05 6.82
CA VAL A 114 8.46 17.24 7.87
C VAL A 114 8.66 17.93 9.23
N VAL A 115 7.55 18.32 9.86
CA VAL A 115 7.55 18.93 11.20
C VAL A 115 7.93 17.88 12.24
N GLY A 116 8.83 18.24 13.17
CA GLY A 116 9.27 17.32 14.22
C GLY A 116 10.16 16.18 13.72
N PHE A 117 10.77 16.32 12.54
CA PHE A 117 11.65 15.31 11.97
C PHE A 117 12.74 14.87 12.97
N THR A 118 12.78 13.56 13.23
CA THR A 118 13.81 12.92 14.04
C THR A 118 14.43 11.79 13.22
N ALA A 119 15.75 11.83 13.04
CA ALA A 119 16.46 10.83 12.25
C ALA A 119 16.24 9.42 12.84
N GLY A 120 15.81 8.46 12.01
CA GLY A 120 15.51 7.10 12.43
C GLY A 120 14.06 6.88 12.89
N ALA A 121 13.28 7.94 13.05
CA ALA A 121 11.85 7.91 13.42
C ALA A 121 10.97 8.40 12.25
N ASP A 122 11.48 8.24 11.03
CA ASP A 122 11.00 8.89 9.82
C ASP A 122 10.34 7.90 8.85
N PHE A 123 9.57 6.96 9.38
CA PHE A 123 9.07 5.82 8.63
C PHE A 123 7.64 5.40 8.96
N VAL A 124 7.01 4.72 8.00
CA VAL A 124 5.74 4.00 8.14
C VAL A 124 5.91 2.63 7.49
N SER A 125 5.64 1.57 8.24
CA SER A 125 5.68 0.20 7.74
C SER A 125 4.27 -0.33 7.56
N ILE A 126 4.05 -0.97 6.42
CA ILE A 126 2.79 -1.60 6.02
C ILE A 126 3.06 -3.08 5.83
N SER A 127 2.21 -3.91 6.42
CA SER A 127 2.28 -5.37 6.31
C SER A 127 0.99 -5.92 5.73
N ASP A 128 1.11 -6.95 4.89
CA ASP A 128 -0.02 -7.74 4.41
C ASP A 128 -0.01 -9.12 5.09
N SER A 129 -1.01 -9.37 5.93
CA SER A 129 -1.18 -10.64 6.65
C SER A 129 -1.47 -11.83 5.73
N ALA A 130 -2.00 -11.60 4.53
CA ALA A 130 -2.33 -12.67 3.58
C ALA A 130 -1.12 -13.16 2.76
N SER A 131 -0.12 -12.29 2.54
CA SER A 131 1.13 -12.64 1.84
C SER A 131 2.33 -12.77 2.78
N GLY A 132 2.25 -12.23 3.99
CA GLY A 132 3.39 -12.13 4.91
C GLY A 132 4.43 -11.10 4.48
N LEU A 133 4.15 -10.31 3.44
CA LEU A 133 5.05 -9.28 2.94
C LEU A 133 4.90 -7.99 3.76
N SER A 134 5.99 -7.24 3.86
CA SER A 134 5.99 -5.90 4.46
C SER A 134 6.79 -4.94 3.60
N LYS A 135 6.41 -3.67 3.62
CA LYS A 135 7.11 -2.56 2.99
C LYS A 135 7.25 -1.41 3.97
N THR A 136 8.39 -0.75 3.97
CA THR A 136 8.63 0.42 4.80
C THR A 136 8.85 1.65 3.93
N ILE A 137 8.02 2.66 4.14
CA ILE A 137 8.14 3.97 3.52
C ILE A 137 8.95 4.84 4.47
N ARG A 138 10.06 5.40 3.99
CA ARG A 138 10.90 6.35 4.72
C ARG A 138 10.83 7.73 4.09
N LEU A 139 10.75 8.77 4.90
CA LEU A 139 10.70 10.15 4.46
C LEU A 139 11.88 10.91 5.05
N ASN A 140 12.67 11.60 4.24
CA ASN A 140 13.65 12.52 4.81
C ASN A 140 12.98 13.83 5.26
N ARG A 141 13.75 14.70 5.95
CA ARG A 141 13.29 16.02 6.41
C ARG A 141 12.65 16.87 5.30
N PHE A 142 13.15 16.76 4.07
CA PHE A 142 12.72 17.54 2.92
C PHE A 142 11.55 16.87 2.14
N GLY A 143 10.99 15.78 2.67
CA GLY A 143 9.89 15.04 2.06
C GLY A 143 10.26 14.19 0.83
N SER A 144 11.54 13.87 0.66
CA SER A 144 11.95 12.79 -0.25
C SER A 144 11.50 11.45 0.32
N ILE A 145 10.88 10.63 -0.52
CA ILE A 145 10.27 9.37 -0.11
C ILE A 145 11.02 8.19 -0.72
N ASN A 146 11.46 7.25 0.12
CA ASN A 146 12.05 5.97 -0.27
C ASN A 146 11.16 4.82 0.20
N VAL A 147 11.09 3.75 -0.59
CA VAL A 147 10.33 2.55 -0.24
C VAL A 147 11.30 1.37 -0.18
N GLU A 148 11.34 0.71 0.97
CA GLU A 148 12.16 -0.47 1.28
C GLU A 148 11.28 -1.73 1.40
#